data_AF-A0A0V8QEY7-F1
#
_entry.id   AF-A0A0V8QEY7-F1
#
_cell.length_a   1.000
_cell.length_b   1.000
_cell.length_c   1.000
_cell.angle_alpha   90.00
_cell.angle_beta   90.00
_cell.angle_gamma   90.00
#
_symmetry.space_group_name_H-M   'P 1'
#
loop_
_entity.id
_entity.type
_entity.pdbx_description
1 polymer ?
#
loop_
_entity_poly.entity_id
_entity_poly.type
_entity_poly.pdbx_seq_one_letter_code
_entity_poly.pdbx_strand_id
1 'polypeptide(L)' 'MLDVYICPKCELVRYVSKDKTHCFRCDVEMIHADIPYADYIKLTAKERQVYINHAKQEA' A
#
# COMPACT_ATOMS: atom_id res chain seq x y z
N MET A 1 6.74 10.75 -9.33
CA MET A 1 7.17 10.18 -8.04
C MET A 1 6.37 8.91 -7.82
N LEU A 2 6.96 7.87 -7.20
CA LEU A 2 6.23 6.62 -6.92
C LEU A 2 5.47 6.76 -5.61
N ASP A 3 4.22 6.35 -5.62
CA ASP A 3 3.37 6.29 -4.44
C ASP A 3 3.27 4.83 -3.97
N VAL A 4 2.89 4.64 -2.71
CA VAL A 4 2.74 3.33 -2.09
C VAL A 4 1.25 3.02 -1.98
N TYR A 5 0.84 1.88 -2.55
CA TYR A 5 -0.53 1.40 -2.46
C TYR A 5 -0.55 0.04 -1.77
N ILE A 6 -1.56 -0.19 -0.94
CA ILE A 6 -1.70 -1.41 -0.15
C ILE A 6 -3.08 -2.03 -0.38
N CYS A 7 -3.09 -3.33 -0.67
CA CYS A 7 -4.32 -4.07 -0.83
C CYS A 7 -4.93 -4.36 0.55
N PRO A 8 -6.18 -3.95 0.81
CA PRO A 8 -6.81 -4.18 2.11
C PRO A 8 -7.16 -5.66 2.35
N LYS A 9 -7.28 -6.47 1.29
CA LYS A 9 -7.65 -7.89 1.40
C LYS A 9 -6.46 -8.83 1.61
N CYS A 10 -5.41 -8.66 0.82
CA CYS A 10 -4.26 -9.58 0.81
C CYS A 10 -2.93 -8.94 1.17
N GLU A 11 -2.95 -7.68 1.61
CA GLU A 11 -1.77 -6.96 2.12
C GLU A 11 -0.67 -6.75 1.07
N LEU A 12 -0.95 -7.05 -0.20
CA LEU A 12 -0.03 -6.82 -1.30
C LEU A 12 0.28 -5.33 -1.39
N VAL A 13 1.55 -4.99 -1.32
CA VAL A 13 2.04 -3.62 -1.50
C VAL A 13 2.55 -3.44 -2.91
N ARG A 14 2.14 -2.33 -3.54
CA ARG A 14 2.58 -1.95 -4.88
C ARG A 14 3.13 -0.54 -4.87
N TYR A 15 4.11 -0.31 -5.73
CA TYR A 15 4.75 0.97 -5.94
C TYR A 15 4.44 1.41 -7.37
N VAL A 16 3.57 2.39 -7.53
CA VAL A 16 3.07 2.81 -8.85
C VAL A 16 2.91 4.33 -8.89
N SER A 17 2.93 4.89 -10.10
CA SER A 17 2.32 6.20 -10.33
C SER A 17 0.79 6.06 -10.30
N LYS A 18 0.09 7.11 -9.87
CA LYS A 18 -1.37 7.20 -9.59
C LYS A 18 -2.35 6.37 -10.43
N ASP A 19 -2.02 5.98 -11.66
CA ASP A 19 -2.93 5.36 -12.61
C ASP A 19 -3.15 3.84 -12.41
N LYS A 20 -2.46 3.17 -11.47
CA LYS A 20 -2.54 1.70 -11.29
C LYS A 20 -2.90 1.26 -9.86
N THR A 21 -4.03 1.74 -9.36
CA THR A 21 -4.52 1.50 -7.98
C THR A 21 -5.15 0.13 -7.73
N HIS A 22 -5.21 -0.80 -8.68
CA HIS A 22 -5.89 -2.10 -8.49
C HIS A 22 -4.95 -3.23 -8.06
N CYS A 23 -5.44 -4.14 -7.20
CA CYS A 23 -4.73 -5.34 -6.77
C CYS A 23 -4.90 -6.48 -7.77
N PHE A 24 -3.79 -6.96 -8.34
CA PHE A 24 -3.81 -8.07 -9.31
C PHE A 24 -4.23 -9.44 -8.76
N ARG A 25 -4.28 -9.60 -7.44
CA ARG A 25 -4.68 -10.86 -6.79
C ARG A 25 -6.14 -10.88 -6.38
N CYS A 26 -6.64 -9.75 -5.90
CA CYS A 26 -7.97 -9.65 -5.32
C CYS A 26 -8.96 -8.89 -6.20
N ASP A 27 -8.47 -8.26 -7.26
CA ASP A 27 -9.24 -7.41 -8.17
C ASP A 27 -10.05 -6.33 -7.43
N VAL A 28 -9.41 -5.71 -6.43
CA VAL A 28 -9.97 -4.60 -5.64
C VAL A 28 -9.09 -3.37 -5.74
N GLU A 29 -9.70 -2.21 -5.52
CA GLU A 29 -8.97 -0.97 -5.35
C GLU A 29 -8.06 -1.04 -4.10
N MET A 30 -6.85 -0.53 -4.26
CA MET A 30 -5.81 -0.48 -3.23
C MET A 30 -5.82 0.89 -2.58
N ILE A 31 -5.56 0.91 -1.28
CA ILE A 31 -5.53 2.14 -0.48
C ILE A 31 -4.17 2.80 -0.63
N HIS A 32 -4.18 4.11 -0.88
CA HIS A 32 -2.96 4.92 -0.90
C HIS A 32 -2.40 5.03 0.52
N ALA A 33 -1.18 4.56 0.74
CA ALA A 33 -0.50 4.76 2.01
C ALA A 33 0.03 6.19 2.07
N ASP A 34 -0.31 6.92 3.13
CA ASP A 34 0.12 8.30 3.36
C ASP A 34 1.61 8.38 3.78
N ILE A 35 2.48 7.89 2.90
CA ILE A 35 3.94 7.90 3.06
C ILE A 35 4.62 7.86 1.68
N PRO A 36 5.64 8.71 1.45
CA PRO A 36 6.44 8.65 0.23
C PRO A 36 7.16 7.30 0.08
N TYR A 37 7.25 6.78 -1.15
CA TYR A 37 7.98 5.55 -1.44
C TYR A 37 9.40 5.51 -0.83
N ALA A 38 10.13 6.63 -0.93
CA ALA A 38 11.51 6.74 -0.45
C ALA A 38 11.64 6.50 1.06
N ASP A 39 10.61 6.80 1.84
CA ASP A 39 10.60 6.57 3.29
C ASP A 39 10.03 5.19 3.61
N TYR A 40 9.04 4.74 2.86
CA TYR A 40 8.45 3.41 3.03
C TYR A 40 9.48 2.27 2.89
N ILE A 41 10.42 2.38 1.93
CA ILE A 41 11.45 1.34 1.74
C ILE A 41 12.44 1.24 2.90
N LYS A 42 12.60 2.32 3.68
CA LYS A 42 13.50 2.36 4.85
C LYS A 42 12.87 1.71 6.09
N LEU A 43 11.54 1.55 6.09
CA LEU A 43 10.81 0.93 7.19
C LEU A 43 11.13 -0.55 7.33
N THR A 44 11.20 -0.99 8.57
CA THR A 44 11.23 -2.41 8.96
C THR A 44 9.88 -3.08 8.66
N ALA A 45 9.87 -4.42 8.65
CA ALA A 45 8.63 -5.18 8.47
C ALA A 45 7.55 -4.83 9.51
N LYS A 46 7.96 -4.58 10.77
CA LYS A 46 7.06 -4.20 11.86
C LYS A 46 6.42 -2.83 11.62
N GLU A 47 7.20 -1.86 11.16
CA GLU A 47 6.70 -0.51 10.85
C GLU A 47 5.78 -0.51 9.62
N ARG A 48 6.09 -1.32 8.60
CA ARG A 48 5.21 -1.49 7.43
C ARG A 48 3.83 -2.05 7.80
N GLN A 49 3.77 -2.89 8.84
CA GLN A 49 2.51 -3.45 9.32
C GLN A 49 1.52 -2.37 9.79
N VAL A 50 2.01 -1.21 10.26
CA VAL A 50 1.15 -0.09 10.65
C VAL A 50 0.33 0.41 9.46
N TYR A 51 0.98 0.61 8.31
CA TYR A 51 0.33 1.04 7.07
C TYR A 51 -0.62 -0.04 6.51
N ILE A 52 -0.23 -1.31 6.62
CA ILE A 52 -1.08 -2.43 6.21
C ILE A 52 -2.35 -2.49 7.06
N ASN A 53 -2.22 -2.33 8.38
CA ASN A 53 -3.36 -2.33 9.28
C ASN A 53 -4.27 -1.12 9.07
N HIS A 54 -3.70 0.05 8.76
CA HIS A 54 -4.47 1.25 8.43
C HIS A 54 -5.28 1.04 7.14
N ALA A 55 -4.65 0.52 6.08
CA ALA A 55 -5.33 0.20 4.82
C ALA A 55 -6.50 -0.78 5.00
N LYS A 56 -6.41 -1.72 5.94
CA LYS A 56 -7.51 -2.64 6.27
C LYS A 56 -8.71 -1.98 6.94
N GLN A 57 -8.51 -0.86 7.64
CA GLN A 57 -9.59 -0.12 8.31
C GLN A 57 -10.33 0.81 7.36
N GLU A 58 -9.72 1.18 6.24
CA GLU A 58 -10.27 2.07 5.21
C GLU A 58 -11.07 1.33 4.11
N ALA A 59 -11.15 -0.01 4.17
CA ALA A 59 -11.77 -0.86 3.16
C ALA A 59 -13.10 -1.46 3.59
#